data_AF-A0A3M0XVI2-F1
#
_entry.id   AF-A0A3M0XVI2-F1
#
_cell.length_a   1.000
_cell.length_b   1.000
_cell.length_c   1.000
_cell.angle_alpha   90.00
_cell.angle_beta   90.00
_cell.angle_gamma   90.00
#
_symmetry.space_group_name_H-M   'P 1'
#
loop_
_entity.id
_entity.type
_entity.pdbx_description
1 polymer ?
#
loop_
_entity_poly.entity_id
_entity_poly.type
_entity_poly.pdbx_seq_one_letter_code
_entity_poly.pdbx_strand_id
1 'polypeptide(L)'
;MYRAQRRLIAALHLWWRRLSLAGRFGFAGAVVLIAGMLIIGVWVAREIERGVTRNTAATTALYIGSVVAPLLQELAERDTISAETEDKLDRLIHGTELNRRIISFKVWKQGGRVIYATRKSIVGRTFPETPNLRRAWSGEVTAEFDSLGDEEDRLERNTGLPLLEIYSPVHETRT
;
A
#
# COMPACT_ATOMS: atom_id res chain seq x y z
N MET A 1 41.58 5.07 13.11
CA MET A 1 40.60 5.82 12.28
C MET A 1 40.67 7.35 12.43
N TYR A 2 40.91 7.92 13.61
CA TYR A 2 40.91 9.38 13.84
C TYR A 2 41.89 10.24 13.00
N ARG A 3 43.07 9.71 12.64
CA ARG A 3 44.11 10.46 11.89
C ARG A 3 43.78 10.63 10.39
N ALA A 4 43.08 9.66 9.78
CA ALA A 4 42.70 9.72 8.37
C ALA A 4 41.61 10.79 8.12
N GLN A 5 40.65 10.87 9.03
CA GLN A 5 39.56 11.84 8.99
C GLN A 5 40.09 13.29 9.14
N ARG A 6 41.07 13.52 10.03
CA ARG A 6 41.73 14.83 10.17
C ARG A 6 42.52 15.24 8.92
N ARG A 7 43.16 14.29 8.23
CA ARG A 7 43.88 14.56 6.97
C ARG A 7 42.94 14.95 5.83
N LEU A 8 41.79 14.28 5.72
CA LEU A 8 40.75 14.62 4.75
C LEU A 8 40.19 16.02 4.98
N ILE A 9 39.85 16.35 6.23
CA ILE A 9 39.33 17.68 6.59
C ILE A 9 40.38 18.77 6.29
N ALA A 10 41.65 18.54 6.64
CA ALA A 10 42.73 19.48 6.39
C ALA A 10 42.99 19.69 4.87
N ALA A 11 42.94 18.62 4.08
CA ALA A 11 43.08 18.68 2.62
C ALA A 11 41.92 19.46 1.97
N LEU A 12 40.69 19.21 2.43
CA LEU A 12 39.50 19.95 2.00
C LEU A 12 39.63 21.45 2.30
N HIS A 13 40.13 21.79 3.49
CA HIS A 13 40.29 23.17 3.94
C HIS A 13 41.36 23.94 3.14
N LEU A 14 42.45 23.26 2.77
CA LEU A 14 43.51 23.83 1.94
C LEU A 14 43.06 24.03 0.49
N TRP A 15 42.32 23.06 -0.06
CA TRP A 15 41.71 23.18 -1.39
C TRP A 15 40.67 24.31 -1.45
N TRP A 16 39.81 24.41 -0.43
CA TRP A 16 38.85 25.51 -0.28
C TRP A 16 39.51 26.89 -0.24
N ARG A 17 40.65 27.01 0.46
CA ARG A 17 41.41 28.27 0.53
C ARG A 17 42.07 28.68 -0.79
N ARG A 18 42.30 27.74 -1.70
CA ARG A 18 42.86 28.01 -3.05
C ARG A 18 41.83 28.46 -4.08
N LEU A 19 40.54 28.26 -3.82
CA LEU A 19 39.48 28.80 -4.66
C LEU A 19 39.35 30.32 -4.50
N SER A 20 39.14 31.02 -5.61
CA SER A 20 38.76 32.43 -5.60
C SER A 20 37.41 32.61 -4.87
N LEU A 21 37.11 33.85 -4.44
CA LEU A 21 35.86 34.15 -3.75
C LEU A 21 34.63 33.70 -4.57
N ALA A 22 34.69 33.87 -5.89
CA ALA A 22 33.68 33.40 -6.84
C ALA A 22 33.56 31.86 -6.89
N GLY A 23 34.69 31.13 -6.83
CA GLY A 23 34.68 29.66 -6.82
C GLY A 23 34.07 29.08 -5.54
N ARG A 24 34.32 29.70 -4.38
CA ARG A 24 33.70 29.30 -3.10
C ARG A 24 32.19 29.56 -3.12
N PHE A 25 31.77 30.71 -3.65
CA PHE A 25 30.36 31.05 -3.81
C PHE A 25 29.65 30.07 -4.75
N GLY A 26 30.25 29.79 -5.92
CA GLY A 26 29.69 28.83 -6.87
C GLY A 26 29.54 27.42 -6.31
N PHE A 27 30.55 26.94 -5.56
CA PHE A 27 30.47 25.63 -4.91
C PHE A 27 29.40 25.60 -3.81
N ALA A 28 29.36 26.62 -2.94
CA ALA A 28 28.34 26.70 -1.90
C ALA A 28 26.92 26.74 -2.50
N GLY A 29 26.72 27.52 -3.56
CA GLY A 29 25.47 27.57 -4.31
C GLY A 29 25.11 26.22 -4.92
N ALA A 30 26.06 25.52 -5.56
CA ALA A 30 25.83 24.19 -6.11
C ALA A 30 25.43 23.17 -5.04
N VAL A 31 26.09 23.18 -3.87
CA VAL A 31 25.73 22.31 -2.74
C VAL A 31 24.31 22.59 -2.25
N VAL A 32 23.94 23.86 -2.10
CA VAL A 32 22.58 24.25 -1.68
C VAL A 32 21.54 23.82 -2.71
N LEU A 33 21.82 24.00 -4.01
CA LEU A 33 20.93 23.59 -5.09
C LEU A 33 20.74 22.07 -5.12
N ILE A 34 21.82 21.29 -5.02
CA ILE A 34 21.77 19.82 -4.97
C ILE A 34 21.00 19.35 -3.74
N ALA A 35 21.28 19.91 -2.56
CA ALA A 35 20.58 19.57 -1.34
C ALA A 35 19.08 19.91 -1.46
N GLY A 36 18.73 21.08 -1.99
CA GLY A 36 17.36 21.48 -2.25
C GLY A 36 16.64 20.54 -3.23
N MET A 37 17.28 20.19 -4.35
CA MET A 37 16.74 19.24 -5.32
C MET A 37 16.49 17.86 -4.71
N LEU A 38 17.42 17.34 -3.89
CA LEU A 38 17.24 16.05 -3.22
C LEU A 38 16.10 16.08 -2.22
N ILE A 39 16.01 17.13 -1.40
CA ILE A 39 14.94 17.29 -0.41
C ILE A 39 13.58 17.34 -1.10
N ILE A 40 13.46 18.19 -2.13
CA ILE A 40 12.21 18.34 -2.90
C ILE A 40 11.88 17.04 -3.62
N GLY A 41 12.86 16.38 -4.25
CA GLY A 41 12.65 15.12 -4.96
C GLY A 41 12.13 14.02 -4.04
N VAL A 42 12.74 13.84 -2.86
CA VAL A 42 12.28 12.87 -1.85
C VAL A 42 10.89 13.23 -1.32
N TRP A 43 10.62 14.51 -1.09
CA TRP A 43 9.32 14.96 -0.59
C TRP A 43 8.20 14.72 -1.61
N VAL A 44 8.41 15.13 -2.87
CA VAL A 44 7.46 14.93 -3.97
C VAL A 44 7.20 13.45 -4.22
N ALA A 45 8.25 12.61 -4.21
CA ALA A 45 8.09 11.16 -4.39
C ALA A 45 7.18 10.55 -3.32
N ARG A 46 7.39 10.90 -2.04
CA ARG A 46 6.54 10.46 -0.93
C ARG A 46 5.10 10.97 -1.02
N GLU A 47 4.92 12.19 -1.52
CA GLU A 47 3.58 12.79 -1.64
C GLU A 47 2.79 12.16 -2.80
N ILE A 48 3.45 11.85 -3.92
CA ILE A 48 2.85 11.10 -5.03
C ILE A 48 2.42 9.70 -4.55
N GLU A 49 3.29 9.01 -3.83
CA GLU A 49 3.01 7.69 -3.26
C GLU A 49 1.74 7.72 -2.39
N ARG A 50 1.62 8.71 -1.48
CA ARG A 50 0.43 8.89 -0.63
C ARG A 50 -0.82 9.26 -1.43
N GLY A 51 -0.70 10.21 -2.37
CA GLY A 51 -1.82 10.76 -3.13
C GLY A 51 -2.43 9.77 -4.11
N VAL A 52 -1.58 9.02 -4.83
CA VAL A 52 -2.01 7.98 -5.78
C VAL A 52 -2.66 6.82 -5.04
N THR A 53 -2.05 6.36 -3.93
CA THR A 53 -2.60 5.28 -3.09
C THR A 53 -4.03 5.61 -2.65
N ARG A 54 -4.29 6.82 -2.13
CA ARG A 54 -5.62 7.18 -1.61
C ARG A 54 -6.67 7.39 -2.70
N ASN A 55 -6.33 8.04 -3.81
CA ASN A 55 -7.29 8.37 -4.87
C ASN A 55 -7.65 7.14 -5.73
N THR A 56 -6.65 6.33 -6.09
CA THR A 56 -6.87 5.06 -6.80
C THR A 56 -7.62 4.07 -5.91
N ALA A 57 -7.33 4.03 -4.60
CA ALA A 57 -8.08 3.20 -3.66
C ALA A 57 -9.56 3.57 -3.58
N ALA A 58 -9.89 4.85 -3.48
CA ALA A 58 -11.28 5.29 -3.41
C ALA A 58 -12.09 4.88 -4.67
N THR A 59 -11.51 5.06 -5.85
CA THR A 59 -12.18 4.70 -7.12
C THR A 59 -12.37 3.18 -7.25
N THR A 60 -11.34 2.40 -6.93
CA THR A 60 -11.42 0.93 -6.95
C THR A 60 -12.40 0.41 -5.90
N ALA A 61 -12.40 1.00 -4.69
CA ALA A 61 -13.33 0.64 -3.62
C ALA A 61 -14.79 0.92 -3.99
N LEU A 62 -15.09 2.03 -4.67
CA LEU A 62 -16.45 2.32 -5.16
C LEU A 62 -16.91 1.30 -6.21
N TYR A 63 -16.03 0.91 -7.12
CA TYR A 63 -16.34 -0.12 -8.12
C TYR A 63 -16.58 -1.48 -7.46
N ILE A 64 -15.67 -1.91 -6.58
CA ILE A 64 -15.81 -3.19 -5.85
C ILE A 64 -17.06 -3.16 -4.95
N GLY A 65 -17.31 -2.06 -4.26
CA GLY A 65 -18.49 -1.89 -3.41
C GLY A 65 -19.80 -2.06 -4.18
N SER A 66 -19.90 -1.50 -5.39
CA SER A 66 -21.14 -1.60 -6.18
C SER A 66 -21.39 -3.00 -6.78
N VAL A 67 -20.34 -3.78 -7.02
CA VAL A 67 -20.44 -5.10 -7.69
C VAL A 67 -20.42 -6.26 -6.69
N VAL A 68 -19.58 -6.18 -5.66
CA VAL A 68 -19.36 -7.26 -4.69
C VAL A 68 -20.31 -7.14 -3.50
N ALA A 69 -20.60 -5.93 -2.99
CA ALA A 69 -21.44 -5.79 -1.79
C ALA A 69 -22.84 -6.44 -1.92
N PRO A 70 -23.52 -6.41 -3.09
CA PRO A 70 -24.79 -7.11 -3.25
C PRO A 70 -24.68 -8.63 -3.08
N LEU A 71 -23.55 -9.23 -3.44
CA LEU A 71 -23.30 -10.67 -3.28
C LEU A 71 -23.05 -11.04 -1.81
N LEU A 72 -22.59 -10.09 -1.01
CA LEU A 72 -22.21 -10.30 0.39
C LEU A 72 -23.36 -10.05 1.38
N GLN A 73 -24.56 -9.70 0.92
CA GLN A 73 -25.70 -9.39 1.80
C GLN A 73 -26.12 -10.59 2.66
N GLU A 74 -25.90 -11.82 2.21
CA GLU A 74 -26.18 -13.01 3.02
C GLU A 74 -25.33 -13.11 4.30
N LEU A 75 -24.19 -12.39 4.35
CA LEU A 75 -23.34 -12.31 5.55
C LEU A 75 -23.95 -11.45 6.67
N ALA A 76 -25.03 -10.71 6.39
CA ALA A 76 -25.83 -10.05 7.43
C ALA A 76 -26.58 -11.08 8.29
N GLU A 77 -27.00 -12.19 7.69
CA GLU A 77 -27.81 -13.22 8.35
C GLU A 77 -27.02 -14.49 8.67
N ARG A 78 -25.86 -14.70 8.03
CA ARG A 78 -25.06 -15.93 8.11
C ARG A 78 -23.58 -15.66 8.36
N ASP A 79 -22.90 -16.66 8.92
CA ASP A 79 -21.44 -16.61 9.16
C ASP A 79 -20.60 -17.02 7.95
N THR A 80 -21.24 -17.45 6.87
CA THR A 80 -20.60 -18.00 5.66
C THR A 80 -21.38 -17.57 4.42
N ILE A 81 -20.69 -17.51 3.29
CA ILE A 81 -21.34 -17.36 1.99
C ILE A 81 -21.81 -18.72 1.44
N SER A 82 -22.84 -18.72 0.60
CA SER A 82 -23.31 -19.89 -0.11
C SER A 82 -22.38 -20.28 -1.25
N ALA A 83 -22.42 -21.55 -1.68
CA ALA A 83 -21.66 -22.02 -2.82
C ALA A 83 -22.00 -21.25 -4.11
N GLU A 84 -23.25 -20.81 -4.28
CA GLU A 84 -23.66 -19.99 -5.42
C GLU A 84 -22.99 -18.60 -5.39
N THR A 85 -22.91 -17.96 -4.22
CA THR A 85 -22.21 -16.69 -4.04
C THR A 85 -20.72 -16.84 -4.28
N GLU A 86 -20.11 -17.91 -3.76
CA GLU A 86 -18.69 -18.21 -3.98
C GLU A 86 -18.38 -18.35 -5.48
N ASP A 87 -19.20 -19.10 -6.21
CA ASP A 87 -19.10 -19.26 -7.66
C ASP A 87 -19.24 -17.93 -8.43
N LYS A 88 -20.16 -17.06 -7.98
CA LYS A 88 -20.34 -15.72 -8.57
C LYS A 88 -19.11 -14.85 -8.33
N LEU A 89 -18.53 -14.86 -7.13
CA LEU A 89 -17.30 -14.14 -6.81
C LEU A 89 -16.12 -14.67 -7.62
N ASP A 90 -15.96 -15.98 -7.73
CA ASP A 90 -14.89 -16.61 -8.52
C ASP A 90 -15.00 -16.20 -10.00
N ARG A 91 -16.21 -16.24 -10.59
CA ARG A 91 -16.43 -15.76 -11.96
C ARG A 91 -16.19 -14.27 -12.13
N LEU A 92 -16.59 -13.46 -11.15
CA LEU A 92 -16.38 -12.01 -11.20
C LEU A 92 -14.88 -11.67 -11.24
N ILE A 93 -14.11 -12.33 -10.37
CA ILE A 93 -12.69 -12.05 -10.19
C ILE A 93 -11.86 -12.67 -11.31
N HIS A 94 -12.18 -13.89 -11.78
CA HIS A 94 -11.41 -14.58 -12.81
C HIS A 94 -11.89 -14.30 -14.25
N GLY A 95 -13.18 -14.01 -14.44
CA GLY A 95 -13.82 -13.94 -15.75
C GLY A 95 -13.90 -12.54 -16.38
N THR A 96 -13.30 -11.52 -15.77
CA THR A 96 -13.38 -10.12 -16.23
C THR A 96 -12.00 -9.48 -16.38
N GLU A 97 -11.94 -8.29 -17.00
CA GLU A 97 -10.74 -7.44 -17.03
C GLU A 97 -10.18 -7.12 -15.63
N LEU A 98 -10.98 -7.33 -14.58
CA LEU A 98 -10.59 -7.19 -13.18
C LEU A 98 -9.47 -8.17 -12.80
N ASN A 99 -9.45 -9.38 -13.37
CA ASN A 99 -8.41 -10.39 -13.17
C ASN A 99 -7.01 -9.86 -13.54
N ARG A 100 -6.93 -8.95 -14.53
CA ARG A 100 -5.65 -8.37 -14.97
C ARG A 100 -5.10 -7.34 -13.99
N ARG A 101 -5.92 -6.86 -13.05
CA ARG A 101 -5.60 -5.77 -12.12
C ARG A 101 -5.63 -6.19 -10.64
N ILE A 102 -6.28 -7.31 -10.32
CA ILE A 102 -6.41 -7.82 -8.96
C ILE A 102 -5.60 -9.12 -8.81
N ILE A 103 -4.56 -9.07 -7.98
CA ILE A 103 -3.70 -10.23 -7.69
C ILE A 103 -4.29 -11.12 -6.58
N SER A 104 -4.97 -10.52 -5.61
CA SER A 104 -5.60 -11.22 -4.50
C SER A 104 -6.86 -10.49 -4.07
N PHE A 105 -7.89 -11.24 -3.69
CA PHE A 105 -9.12 -10.70 -3.13
C PHE A 105 -9.54 -11.55 -1.95
N LYS A 106 -9.96 -10.88 -0.87
CA LYS A 106 -10.29 -11.50 0.42
C LYS A 106 -11.56 -10.83 0.97
N VAL A 107 -12.49 -11.62 1.48
CA VAL A 107 -13.65 -11.15 2.25
C VAL A 107 -13.42 -11.53 3.71
N TRP A 108 -13.48 -10.52 4.56
CA TRP A 108 -13.21 -10.66 5.99
C TRP A 108 -14.48 -10.43 6.79
N LYS A 109 -14.66 -11.23 7.84
CA LYS A 109 -15.58 -10.92 8.93
C LYS A 109 -14.82 -10.21 10.05
N GLN A 110 -15.54 -9.40 10.83
CA GLN A 110 -15.01 -8.83 12.08
C GLN A 110 -14.37 -9.93 12.94
N GLY A 111 -13.29 -9.59 13.66
CA GLY A 111 -12.47 -10.56 14.38
C GLY A 111 -11.40 -11.25 13.52
N GLY A 112 -11.19 -10.80 12.28
CA GLY A 112 -10.06 -11.24 11.45
C GLY A 112 -10.25 -12.59 10.75
N ARG A 113 -11.49 -13.09 10.63
CA ARG A 113 -11.77 -14.36 9.95
C ARG A 113 -11.97 -14.15 8.46
N VAL A 114 -11.26 -14.93 7.63
CA VAL A 114 -11.42 -14.92 6.17
C VAL A 114 -12.59 -15.82 5.78
N ILE A 115 -13.63 -15.25 5.18
CA ILE A 115 -14.82 -15.99 4.73
C ILE A 115 -14.71 -16.40 3.26
N TYR A 116 -13.99 -15.63 2.46
CA TYR A 116 -13.69 -15.95 1.07
C TYR A 116 -12.31 -15.41 0.71
N ALA A 117 -11.60 -16.11 -0.16
CA ALA A 117 -10.39 -15.61 -0.79
C ALA A 117 -10.19 -16.26 -2.16
N THR A 118 -9.57 -15.55 -3.09
CA THR A 118 -9.12 -16.13 -4.38
C THR A 118 -8.13 -17.27 -4.13
N ARG A 119 -7.29 -17.14 -3.10
CA ARG A 119 -6.44 -18.23 -2.59
C ARG A 119 -7.20 -19.01 -1.53
N LYS A 120 -7.83 -20.11 -1.92
CA LYS A 120 -8.71 -20.91 -1.05
C LYS A 120 -8.03 -21.47 0.20
N SER A 121 -6.70 -21.59 0.23
CA SER A 121 -5.94 -22.12 1.37
C SER A 121 -6.00 -21.28 2.65
N ILE A 122 -6.46 -20.03 2.58
CA ILE A 122 -6.64 -19.16 3.76
C ILE A 122 -8.09 -19.03 4.22
N VAL A 123 -9.05 -19.57 3.48
CA VAL A 123 -10.48 -19.50 3.83
C VAL A 123 -10.72 -20.25 5.15
N GLY A 124 -11.50 -19.65 6.04
CA GLY A 124 -11.81 -20.17 7.37
C GLY A 124 -10.73 -19.91 8.43
N ARG A 125 -9.53 -19.44 8.03
CA ARG A 125 -8.48 -19.02 8.97
C ARG A 125 -8.82 -17.66 9.60
N THR A 126 -8.29 -17.46 10.80
CA THR A 126 -8.32 -16.17 11.49
C THR A 126 -6.91 -15.61 11.57
N PHE A 127 -6.75 -14.33 11.25
CA PHE A 127 -5.49 -13.60 11.34
C PHE A 127 -5.63 -12.42 12.33
N PRO A 128 -4.51 -11.92 12.88
CA PRO A 128 -4.53 -10.74 13.72
C PRO A 128 -5.14 -9.53 13.00
N GLU A 129 -5.89 -8.71 13.73
CA GLU A 129 -6.49 -7.52 13.15
C GLU A 129 -5.43 -6.44 12.87
N THR A 130 -5.27 -6.09 11.60
CA THR A 130 -4.39 -4.99 11.19
C THR A 130 -5.07 -3.64 11.48
N PRO A 131 -4.29 -2.54 11.62
CA PRO A 131 -4.87 -1.21 11.75
C PRO A 131 -5.81 -0.83 10.60
N ASN A 132 -5.54 -1.30 9.38
CA ASN A 132 -6.36 -1.02 8.20
C ASN A 132 -7.68 -1.79 8.23
N LEU A 133 -7.67 -3.07 8.63
CA LEU A 133 -8.89 -3.86 8.82
C LEU A 133 -9.82 -3.21 9.85
N ARG A 134 -9.28 -2.77 10.99
CA ARG A 134 -10.08 -2.07 12.02
C ARG A 134 -10.70 -0.78 11.51
N ARG A 135 -9.95 0.04 10.77
CA ARG A 135 -10.47 1.27 10.17
C ARG A 135 -11.52 0.98 9.10
N ALA A 136 -11.33 -0.07 8.29
CA ALA A 136 -12.33 -0.53 7.33
C ALA A 136 -13.63 -0.97 8.01
N TRP A 137 -13.58 -1.72 9.11
CA TRP A 137 -14.80 -2.05 9.87
C TRP A 137 -15.48 -0.85 10.51
N SER A 138 -14.76 0.27 10.73
CA SER A 138 -15.35 1.53 11.17
C SER A 138 -15.97 2.38 10.04
N GLY A 139 -15.94 1.88 8.80
CA GLY A 139 -16.52 2.55 7.63
C GLY A 139 -15.52 3.35 6.79
N GLU A 140 -14.22 3.28 7.09
CA GLU A 140 -13.20 4.02 6.34
C GLU A 140 -12.58 3.16 5.22
N VAL A 141 -12.54 3.67 3.99
CA VAL A 141 -11.71 3.06 2.94
C VAL A 141 -10.25 3.36 3.23
N THR A 142 -9.43 2.33 3.42
CA THR A 142 -7.99 2.46 3.67
C THR A 142 -7.19 1.75 2.60
N ALA A 143 -5.97 2.23 2.37
CA ALA A 143 -5.06 1.60 1.43
C ALA A 143 -3.61 1.74 1.87
N GLU A 144 -2.82 0.74 1.50
CA GLU A 144 -1.41 0.63 1.85
C GLU A 144 -0.64 0.10 0.64
N PHE A 145 0.52 0.67 0.36
CA PHE A 145 1.35 0.31 -0.79
C PHE A 145 2.62 -0.38 -0.31
N ASP A 146 2.93 -1.52 -0.92
CA ASP A 146 4.17 -2.28 -0.75
C ASP A 146 4.49 -2.70 0.69
N SER A 147 3.44 -2.90 1.50
CA SER A 147 3.52 -3.32 2.90
C SER A 147 2.87 -4.68 3.10
N LEU A 148 3.37 -5.69 2.39
CA LEU A 148 2.92 -7.07 2.53
C LEU A 148 3.58 -7.72 3.76
N GLY A 149 3.54 -7.08 4.93
CA GLY A 149 4.22 -7.57 6.14
C GLY A 149 3.46 -8.67 6.88
N ASP A 150 2.14 -8.73 6.66
CA ASP A 150 1.23 -9.48 7.52
C ASP A 150 1.19 -10.99 7.18
N GLU A 151 0.71 -11.83 8.10
CA GLU A 151 0.83 -13.29 7.95
C GLU A 151 0.02 -13.80 6.75
N GLU A 152 -1.13 -13.21 6.51
CA GLU A 152 -2.04 -13.51 5.42
C GLU A 152 -1.48 -13.23 4.03
N ASP A 153 -0.47 -12.37 3.90
CA ASP A 153 0.10 -11.94 2.60
C ASP A 153 1.30 -12.77 2.17
N ARG A 154 1.61 -13.84 2.90
CA ARG A 154 2.77 -14.69 2.62
C ARG A 154 2.79 -15.19 1.17
N LEU A 155 1.63 -15.43 0.56
CA LEU A 155 1.54 -15.91 -0.82
C LEU A 155 1.66 -14.77 -1.84
N GLU A 156 1.17 -13.59 -1.51
CA GLU A 156 1.26 -12.36 -2.26
C GLU A 156 2.71 -11.87 -2.33
N ARG A 157 3.45 -11.94 -1.20
CA ARG A 157 4.89 -11.67 -1.13
C ARG A 157 5.71 -12.47 -2.15
N ASN A 158 5.33 -13.74 -2.38
CA ASN A 158 6.05 -14.61 -3.31
C ASN A 158 5.95 -14.16 -4.78
N THR A 159 5.06 -13.20 -5.11
CA THR A 159 4.99 -12.62 -6.46
C THR A 159 6.14 -11.66 -6.74
N GLY A 160 6.77 -11.08 -5.72
CA GLY A 160 7.86 -10.10 -5.86
C GLY A 160 7.44 -8.77 -6.49
N LEU A 161 6.14 -8.51 -6.63
CA LEU A 161 5.59 -7.28 -7.19
C LEU A 161 5.21 -6.32 -6.06
N PRO A 162 5.42 -5.00 -6.23
CA PRO A 162 4.85 -4.02 -5.31
C PRO A 162 3.32 -4.00 -5.48
N LEU A 163 2.59 -4.18 -4.38
CA LEU A 163 1.13 -4.27 -4.38
C LEU A 163 0.49 -3.10 -3.65
N LEU A 164 -0.60 -2.59 -4.22
CA LEU A 164 -1.51 -1.69 -3.53
C LEU A 164 -2.63 -2.52 -2.88
N GLU A 165 -2.66 -2.56 -1.56
CA GLU A 165 -3.74 -3.16 -0.80
C GLU A 165 -4.83 -2.14 -0.52
N ILE A 166 -6.08 -2.53 -0.70
CA ILE A 166 -7.25 -1.67 -0.48
C ILE A 166 -8.23 -2.42 0.40
N TYR A 167 -8.57 -1.81 1.53
CA TYR A 167 -9.59 -2.29 2.46
C TYR A 167 -10.83 -1.41 2.32
N SER A 168 -11.93 -2.02 1.88
CA SER A 168 -13.22 -1.34 1.74
C SER A 168 -14.21 -1.88 2.76
N PRO A 169 -14.96 -1.02 3.48
CA PRO A 169 -16.10 -1.47 4.25
C PRO A 169 -17.15 -2.08 3.32
N VAL A 170 -17.89 -3.06 3.86
CA VAL A 170 -19.12 -3.58 3.27
C VAL A 170 -20.19 -3.47 4.34
N HIS A 171 -21.31 -2.84 3.98
CA HIS A 171 -22.45 -2.66 4.86
C HIS A 171 -23.63 -3.46 4.35
N GLU A 172 -24.50 -3.88 5.27
CA GLU A 172 -25.83 -4.34 4.89
C GLU A 172 -26.58 -3.16 4.26
N THR A 173 -27.20 -3.36 3.09
CA THR A 173 -27.93 -2.30 2.37
C THR A 173 -29.28 -1.99 3.03
N ARG A 174 -29.59 -2.61 4.17
CA ARG A 174 -30.84 -2.46 4.90
C ARG A 174 -30.63 -1.55 6.11
N THR A 175 -30.41 -0.25 5.88
CA THR A 175 -30.79 0.83 6.81
C THR A 175 -30.88 2.16 6.09
#